data_AF-A0A8C6XZQ5-F1
#
_entry.id   AF-A0A8C6XZQ5-F1
#
_cell.length_a   1.000
_cell.length_b   1.000
_cell.length_c   1.000
_cell.angle_alpha   90.00
_cell.angle_beta   90.00
_cell.angle_gamma   90.00
#
_symmetry.space_group_name_H-M   'P 1'
#
loop_
_entity.id
_entity.type
_entity.pdbx_description
1 polymer ?
#
loop_
_entity_poly.entity_id
_entity_poly.type
_entity_poly.pdbx_seq_one_letter_code
_entity_poly.pdbx_strand_id
1 'polypeptide(L)'
;AVTFWAQNINKSQEILKISCDLAEICPEGIPVYGNPDFSKIYGGCFSDDGCWYRCKVTKVVNHEEYQVLYIDYGNSEVLRRPDIVEISENFQFPGVAKKYKLWGLQVPANADFNKYYQVSQMLHVIMFVHVNFKCKPWLIVVARMWRKMRMYKIAKKPTALGLLLV
;
A
#
# COMPACT_ATOMS: atom_id res chain seq x y z
N ALA A 1 -14.34 3.77 -13.79
CA ALA A 1 -13.34 2.82 -14.34
C ALA A 1 -12.54 2.23 -13.21
N VAL A 2 -12.26 0.93 -13.23
CA VAL A 2 -11.49 0.28 -12.17
C VAL A 2 -10.02 0.65 -12.29
N THR A 3 -9.45 1.18 -11.21
CA THR A 3 -8.02 1.51 -11.11
C THR A 3 -7.37 0.74 -9.99
N PHE A 4 -6.10 0.39 -10.16
CA PHE A 4 -5.29 -0.28 -9.14
C PHE A 4 -3.87 0.28 -9.15
N TRP A 5 -3.15 0.09 -8.05
CA TRP A 5 -1.74 0.42 -7.95
C TRP A 5 -0.89 -0.83 -8.11
N ALA A 6 0.25 -0.69 -8.76
CA ALA A 6 1.21 -1.77 -8.88
C ALA A 6 2.64 -1.25 -8.82
N GLN A 7 3.52 -2.13 -8.36
CA GLN A 7 4.96 -1.91 -8.27
C GLN A 7 5.69 -2.85 -9.24
N ASN A 8 6.86 -2.43 -9.70
CA ASN A 8 7.77 -3.31 -10.42
C ASN A 8 8.54 -4.20 -9.43
N ILE A 9 8.53 -5.52 -9.60
CA ILE A 9 9.23 -6.46 -8.70
C ILE A 9 10.73 -6.18 -8.54
N ASN A 10 11.38 -5.63 -9.57
CA ASN A 10 12.81 -5.29 -9.54
C ASN A 10 13.11 -4.15 -8.55
N LYS A 11 12.08 -3.42 -8.09
CA LYS A 11 12.18 -2.37 -7.06
C LYS A 11 11.96 -2.88 -5.64
N SER A 12 11.68 -4.17 -5.45
CA SER A 12 11.36 -4.74 -4.12
C SER A 12 12.47 -4.52 -3.08
N GLN A 13 13.73 -4.74 -3.45
CA GLN A 13 14.87 -4.52 -2.55
C GLN A 13 15.02 -3.04 -2.15
N GLU A 14 14.76 -2.12 -3.08
CA GLU A 14 14.80 -0.68 -2.83
C GLU A 14 13.72 -0.25 -1.82
N ILE A 15 12.48 -0.75 -1.99
CA ILE A 15 11.37 -0.48 -1.06
C ILE A 15 11.68 -1.02 0.34
N LEU A 16 12.22 -2.24 0.42
CA LEU A 16 12.59 -2.85 1.70
C LEU A 16 13.65 -2.00 2.40
N LYS A 17 14.68 -1.54 1.66
CA LYS A 17 15.70 -0.66 2.21
C LYS A 17 15.12 0.65 2.73
N ILE A 18 14.27 1.32 1.94
CA ILE A 18 13.59 2.56 2.36
C ILE A 18 12.79 2.31 3.65
N SER A 19 12.03 1.21 3.72
CA SER A 19 11.21 0.89 4.90
C SER A 19 12.06 0.64 6.15
N CYS A 20 13.22 -0.03 6.01
CA CYS A 20 14.16 -0.21 7.10
C CYS A 20 14.75 1.13 7.57
N ASP A 21 15.25 1.94 6.64
CA ASP A 21 15.85 3.24 6.96
C ASP A 21 14.84 4.16 7.66
N LEU A 22 13.57 4.18 7.20
CA LEU A 22 12.49 4.96 7.81
C LEU A 22 12.12 4.45 9.21
N ALA A 23 12.13 3.13 9.43
CA ALA A 23 11.82 2.56 10.75
C ALA A 23 12.84 2.98 11.82
N GLU A 24 14.08 3.29 11.42
CA GLU A 24 15.12 3.78 12.33
C GLU A 24 15.00 5.29 12.60
N ILE A 25 14.69 6.10 11.59
CA ILE A 25 14.75 7.57 11.70
C ILE A 25 13.42 8.23 12.08
N CYS A 26 12.27 7.68 11.64
CA CYS A 26 10.97 8.35 11.78
C CYS A 26 10.38 8.34 13.20
N PRO A 27 10.60 7.32 14.06
CA PRO A 27 10.07 7.35 15.43
C PRO A 27 10.52 8.59 16.25
N GLU A 28 11.73 9.09 15.97
CA GLU A 28 12.30 10.30 16.58
C GLU A 28 12.20 11.53 15.64
N GLY A 29 11.44 11.41 14.55
CA GLY A 29 11.28 12.45 13.55
C GLY A 29 10.47 13.63 14.06
N ILE A 30 10.73 14.81 13.53
CA ILE A 30 9.99 16.03 13.88
C ILE A 30 8.60 15.95 13.25
N PRO A 31 7.50 15.99 14.03
CA PRO A 31 6.15 16.02 13.48
C PRO A 31 5.92 17.25 12.61
N VAL A 32 5.04 17.13 11.61
CA VAL A 32 4.69 18.27 10.75
C VAL A 32 3.83 19.27 11.51
N TYR A 33 4.29 20.51 11.65
CA TYR A 33 3.53 21.58 12.31
C TYR A 33 2.87 22.51 11.29
N GLY A 34 1.67 23.01 11.63
CA GLY A 34 0.95 23.97 10.81
C GLY A 34 0.42 23.38 9.49
N ASN A 35 0.69 24.08 8.39
CA ASN A 35 0.22 23.69 7.05
C ASN A 35 1.29 22.85 6.34
N PRO A 36 1.03 21.57 6.03
CA PRO A 36 1.97 20.74 5.29
C PRO A 36 2.17 21.25 3.86
N ASP A 37 3.38 21.09 3.35
CA ASP A 37 3.70 21.31 1.94
C ASP A 37 3.29 20.08 1.13
N PHE A 38 2.28 20.25 0.28
CA PHE A 38 1.74 19.19 -0.58
C PHE A 38 2.72 18.70 -1.66
N SER A 39 3.80 19.44 -1.92
CA SER A 39 4.84 19.02 -2.85
C SER A 39 5.83 18.05 -2.22
N LYS A 40 6.01 18.12 -0.89
CA LYS A 40 7.01 17.38 -0.12
C LYS A 40 6.59 15.94 0.20
N ILE A 41 7.57 15.08 0.43
CA ILE A 41 7.40 13.71 0.93
C ILE A 41 7.68 13.69 2.43
N TYR A 42 6.84 12.98 3.17
CA TYR A 42 6.90 12.82 4.63
C TYR A 42 7.05 11.34 4.99
N GLY A 43 7.42 11.08 6.24
CA GLY A 43 7.26 9.76 6.87
C GLY A 43 5.86 9.67 7.47
N GLY A 44 5.10 8.64 7.14
CA GLY A 44 3.80 8.35 7.72
C GLY A 44 3.80 7.00 8.44
N CYS A 45 3.30 6.96 9.67
CA CYS A 45 3.12 5.73 10.43
C CYS A 45 1.80 5.08 10.04
N PHE A 46 1.86 3.93 9.38
CA PHE A 46 0.68 3.25 8.87
C PHE A 46 -0.09 2.56 9.98
N SER A 47 -1.38 2.89 10.10
CA SER A 47 -2.17 2.57 11.30
C SER A 47 -2.38 1.07 11.55
N ASP A 48 -2.41 0.24 10.50
CA ASP A 48 -2.70 -1.19 10.62
C ASP A 48 -1.50 -2.04 11.10
N ASP A 49 -0.25 -1.62 10.84
CA ASP A 49 0.95 -2.37 11.22
C ASP A 49 1.98 -1.57 12.06
N GLY A 50 1.78 -0.26 12.21
CA GLY A 50 2.66 0.63 12.97
C GLY A 50 4.03 0.85 12.33
N CYS A 51 4.21 0.51 11.05
CA CYS A 51 5.44 0.74 10.32
C CYS A 51 5.46 2.11 9.64
N TRP A 52 6.67 2.63 9.42
CA TRP A 52 6.88 3.93 8.77
C TRP A 52 7.13 3.79 7.27
N TYR A 53 6.47 4.65 6.50
CA TYR A 53 6.53 4.64 5.04
C TYR A 53 6.58 6.06 4.47
N ARG A 54 7.07 6.19 3.23
CA ARG A 54 6.99 7.48 2.53
C ARG A 54 5.56 7.79 2.14
N CYS A 55 5.08 8.96 2.50
CA CYS A 55 3.75 9.43 2.17
C CYS A 55 3.78 10.88 1.63
N LYS A 56 2.73 11.25 0.91
CA LYS A 56 2.43 12.65 0.59
C LYS A 56 1.11 13.04 1.20
N VAL A 57 1.04 14.23 1.79
CA VAL A 57 -0.24 14.83 2.18
C VAL A 57 -0.99 15.20 0.91
N THR A 58 -2.22 14.73 0.79
CA THR A 58 -3.09 14.95 -0.37
C THR A 58 -4.27 15.85 -0.06
N LYS A 59 -4.68 15.92 1.22
CA LYS A 59 -5.77 16.77 1.67
C LYS A 59 -5.64 17.04 3.18
N VAL A 60 -5.95 18.26 3.60
CA VAL A 60 -6.17 18.57 5.02
C VAL A 60 -7.60 18.18 5.38
N VAL A 61 -7.78 17.30 6.36
CA VAL A 61 -9.11 16.88 6.84
C VAL A 61 -9.62 17.86 7.88
N ASN A 62 -8.78 18.16 8.88
CA ASN A 62 -9.03 19.17 9.92
C ASN A 62 -7.69 19.66 10.49
N HIS A 63 -7.71 20.33 11.65
CA HIS A 63 -6.50 20.88 12.28
C HIS A 63 -5.50 19.83 12.77
N GLU A 64 -5.89 18.57 12.95
CA GLU A 64 -5.05 17.50 13.51
C GLU A 64 -4.92 16.29 12.59
N GLU A 65 -5.71 16.21 11.51
CA GLU A 65 -5.79 15.05 10.64
C GLU A 65 -5.60 15.40 9.16
N TYR A 66 -4.86 14.54 8.47
CA TYR A 66 -4.46 14.73 7.09
C TYR A 66 -4.66 13.44 6.30
N GLN A 67 -5.21 13.56 5.10
CA GLN A 67 -5.26 12.44 4.17
C GLN A 67 -3.91 12.29 3.48
N VAL A 68 -3.32 11.10 3.59
CA VAL A 68 -2.02 10.79 2.99
C VAL A 68 -2.14 9.74 1.90
N LEU A 69 -1.20 9.75 0.96
CA LEU A 69 -0.99 8.69 -0.03
C LEU A 69 0.40 8.09 0.22
N TYR A 70 0.46 6.79 0.47
CA TYR A 70 1.71 6.04 0.54
C TYR A 70 2.27 5.86 -0.85
N ILE A 71 3.22 6.70 -1.24
CA ILE A 71 3.64 6.85 -2.65
C ILE A 71 4.34 5.61 -3.21
N ASP A 72 4.84 4.74 -2.33
CA ASP A 72 5.48 3.50 -2.72
C ASP A 72 4.50 2.33 -2.87
N TYR A 73 3.27 2.45 -2.34
CA TYR A 73 2.27 1.36 -2.28
C TYR A 73 0.95 1.71 -2.98
N GLY A 74 0.54 2.97 -2.92
CA GLY A 74 -0.65 3.51 -3.57
C GLY A 74 -1.92 3.51 -2.72
N ASN A 75 -1.90 2.93 -1.51
CA ASN A 75 -2.99 3.07 -0.54
C ASN A 75 -2.95 4.45 0.12
N SER A 76 -4.11 4.88 0.62
CA SER A 76 -4.30 6.14 1.33
C SER A 76 -5.03 5.89 2.63
N GLU A 77 -4.76 6.73 3.63
CA GLU A 77 -5.52 6.78 4.87
C GLU A 77 -5.53 8.20 5.43
N VAL A 78 -6.24 8.38 6.54
CA VAL A 78 -6.19 9.62 7.33
C VAL A 78 -5.28 9.37 8.53
N LEU A 79 -4.23 10.17 8.64
CA LEU A 79 -3.29 10.14 9.75
C LEU A 79 -3.44 11.36 10.64
N ARG A 80 -3.14 11.18 11.92
CA ARG A 80 -3.03 12.31 12.86
C ARG A 80 -1.66 12.97 12.71
N ARG A 81 -1.56 14.24 13.09
CA ARG A 81 -0.32 15.02 13.02
C ARG A 81 0.92 14.31 13.60
N PRO A 82 0.87 13.66 14.79
CA PRO A 82 2.05 13.00 15.34
C PRO A 82 2.55 11.81 14.52
N ASP A 83 1.68 11.24 13.69
CA ASP A 83 1.97 10.09 12.84
C ASP A 83 2.55 10.50 11.48
N ILE A 84 2.85 11.80 11.29
CA ILE A 84 3.44 12.37 10.09
C ILE A 84 4.67 13.19 10.47
N VAL A 85 5.85 12.77 10.00
CA VAL A 85 7.13 13.38 10.34
C VAL A 85 7.90 13.86 9.11
N GLU A 86 8.71 14.88 9.32
CA GLU A 86 9.70 15.35 8.35
C GLU A 86 10.77 14.26 8.10
N ILE A 87 11.17 14.10 6.84
CA ILE A 87 12.21 13.14 6.43
C ILE A 87 13.30 13.83 5.60
N SER A 88 14.51 13.26 5.63
CA SER A 88 15.69 13.78 4.95
C SER A 88 15.48 13.94 3.43
N GLU A 89 16.22 14.89 2.84
CA GLU A 89 16.26 15.16 1.39
C GLU A 89 16.58 13.91 0.56
N ASN A 90 17.33 12.96 1.13
CA ASN A 90 17.65 11.69 0.48
C ASN A 90 16.42 10.83 0.16
N PHE A 91 15.26 11.11 0.78
CA PHE A 91 13.99 10.42 0.53
C PHE A 91 13.02 11.20 -0.37
N GLN A 92 13.41 12.40 -0.84
CA GLN A 92 12.58 13.30 -1.65
C GLN A 92 12.57 12.95 -3.14
N PHE A 93 12.44 11.67 -3.47
CA PHE A 93 12.38 11.16 -4.85
C PHE A 93 11.01 10.51 -5.16
N PRO A 94 10.60 10.40 -6.44
CA PRO A 94 9.29 9.86 -6.80
C PRO A 94 8.99 8.48 -6.20
N GLY A 95 7.72 8.24 -5.87
CA GLY A 95 7.25 6.95 -5.39
C GLY A 95 7.31 5.86 -6.46
N VAL A 96 7.47 4.61 -6.04
CA VAL A 96 7.60 3.48 -6.97
C VAL A 96 6.26 2.89 -7.43
N ALA A 97 5.15 3.18 -6.73
CA ALA A 97 3.83 2.71 -7.13
C ALA A 97 3.31 3.52 -8.31
N LYS A 98 2.78 2.80 -9.31
CA LYS A 98 2.12 3.39 -10.47
C LYS A 98 0.65 3.01 -10.48
N LYS A 99 -0.20 3.99 -10.78
CA LYS A 99 -1.64 3.79 -10.92
C LYS A 99 -1.96 3.35 -12.34
N TYR A 100 -2.69 2.25 -12.46
CA TYR A 100 -3.15 1.67 -13.71
C TYR A 100 -4.66 1.68 -13.76
N LYS A 101 -5.20 1.66 -14.99
CA LYS A 101 -6.64 1.55 -15.27
C LYS A 101 -6.87 0.26 -16.03
N LEU A 102 -7.79 -0.58 -15.56
CA LEU A 102 -8.20 -1.75 -16.32
C LEU A 102 -9.09 -1.29 -17.47
N TRP A 103 -8.59 -1.46 -18.69
CA TRP A 103 -9.35 -1.11 -19.89
C TRP A 103 -10.43 -2.17 -20.16
N GLY A 104 -11.59 -1.74 -20.68
CA GLY A 104 -12.71 -2.64 -20.97
C GLY A 104 -13.59 -3.03 -19.78
N LEU A 105 -13.15 -2.83 -18.53
CA LEU A 105 -14.00 -3.09 -17.35
C LEU A 105 -14.82 -1.84 -16.97
N GLN A 106 -16.08 -1.86 -17.39
CA GLN A 106 -17.08 -0.87 -16.98
C GLN A 106 -17.78 -1.38 -15.72
N VAL A 107 -17.74 -0.57 -14.65
CA VAL A 107 -18.50 -0.85 -13.44
C VAL A 107 -19.76 0.04 -13.49
N PRO A 108 -20.96 -0.54 -13.44
CA PRO A 108 -22.20 0.23 -13.41
C PRO A 108 -22.20 1.22 -12.23
N ALA A 109 -22.69 2.44 -12.45
CA ALA A 109 -22.69 3.50 -11.42
C ALA A 109 -23.53 3.14 -10.17
N ASN A 110 -24.44 2.18 -10.32
CA ASN A 110 -25.39 1.67 -9.33
C ASN A 110 -25.05 0.25 -8.86
N ALA A 111 -23.83 -0.23 -9.11
CA ALA A 111 -23.40 -1.54 -8.61
C ALA A 111 -23.39 -1.54 -7.07
N ASP A 112 -24.26 -2.36 -6.47
CA ASP A 112 -24.27 -2.62 -5.03
C ASP A 112 -23.12 -3.57 -4.67
N PHE A 113 -21.99 -3.00 -4.26
CA PHE A 113 -20.78 -3.75 -3.93
C PHE A 113 -20.91 -4.61 -2.68
N ASN A 114 -21.94 -4.43 -1.86
CA ASN A 114 -22.20 -5.31 -0.70
C ASN A 114 -22.67 -6.72 -1.11
N LYS A 115 -23.16 -6.89 -2.35
CA LYS A 115 -23.47 -8.21 -2.93
C LYS A 115 -22.28 -8.88 -3.62
N TYR A 116 -21.18 -8.16 -3.83
CA TYR A 116 -20.01 -8.65 -4.55
C TYR A 116 -18.89 -9.13 -3.60
N TYR A 117 -19.22 -10.01 -2.65
CA TYR A 117 -18.22 -10.92 -2.04
C TYR A 117 -17.41 -11.68 -3.09
N GLN A 118 -17.94 -11.80 -4.32
CA GLN A 118 -17.25 -12.34 -5.47
C GLN A 118 -16.13 -11.45 -6.05
N VAL A 119 -16.08 -10.13 -5.78
CA VAL A 119 -14.96 -9.28 -6.23
C VAL A 119 -13.71 -9.53 -5.38
N SER A 120 -13.88 -9.81 -4.09
CA SER A 120 -12.81 -10.32 -3.21
C SER A 120 -12.28 -11.68 -3.70
N GLN A 121 -13.18 -12.58 -4.12
CA GLN A 121 -12.80 -13.86 -4.74
C GLN A 121 -12.17 -13.66 -6.13
N MET A 122 -12.64 -12.72 -6.95
CA MET A 122 -12.03 -12.38 -8.24
C MET A 122 -10.67 -11.72 -8.08
N LEU A 123 -10.43 -10.92 -7.05
CA LEU A 123 -9.11 -10.38 -6.74
C LEU A 123 -8.15 -11.49 -6.30
N HIS A 124 -8.62 -12.49 -5.54
CA HIS A 124 -7.86 -13.72 -5.31
C HIS A 124 -7.56 -14.43 -6.64
N VAL A 125 -8.55 -14.59 -7.53
CA VAL A 125 -8.35 -15.19 -8.86
C VAL A 125 -7.39 -14.35 -9.70
N ILE A 126 -7.45 -13.01 -9.69
CA ILE A 126 -6.54 -12.11 -10.43
C ILE A 126 -5.11 -12.17 -9.88
N MET A 127 -4.92 -12.38 -8.56
CA MET A 127 -3.61 -12.71 -8.00
C MET A 127 -3.08 -14.07 -8.48
N PHE A 128 -3.97 -15.01 -8.81
CA PHE A 128 -3.65 -16.33 -9.37
C PHE A 128 -3.67 -16.38 -10.91
N VAL A 129 -4.24 -15.39 -11.60
CA VAL A 129 -4.10 -15.21 -13.04
C VAL A 129 -2.63 -14.91 -13.23
N HIS A 130 -1.88 -15.98 -13.50
CA HIS A 130 -0.66 -15.93 -14.25
C HIS A 130 -0.97 -15.02 -15.45
N VAL A 131 -0.47 -13.78 -15.39
CA VAL A 131 -0.63 -12.81 -16.46
C VAL A 131 0.25 -13.32 -17.59
N ASN A 132 -0.21 -14.36 -18.28
CA ASN A 132 0.37 -14.94 -19.47
C ASN A 132 -0.02 -14.03 -20.63
N PHE A 133 0.37 -12.75 -20.55
CA PHE A 133 0.50 -11.95 -21.74
C PHE A 133 1.71 -12.53 -22.47
N LYS A 134 1.45 -13.19 -23.61
CA LYS A 134 2.48 -13.61 -24.57
C LYS A 134 3.27 -12.44 -25.20
N CYS A 135 3.29 -11.27 -24.57
CA CYS A 135 4.04 -10.11 -24.98
C CYS A 135 4.62 -9.41 -23.74
N LYS A 136 5.91 -9.68 -23.48
CA LYS A 136 6.84 -9.04 -22.51
C LYS A 136 6.90 -9.67 -21.09
N PRO A 137 7.88 -10.54 -20.81
CA PRO A 137 7.92 -11.41 -19.63
C PRO A 137 8.42 -10.76 -18.31
N TRP A 138 8.11 -9.48 -18.02
CA TRP A 138 8.73 -8.77 -16.88
C TRP A 138 7.79 -7.92 -16.02
N LEU A 139 6.50 -8.29 -15.91
CA LEU A 139 5.60 -7.69 -14.91
C LEU A 139 5.11 -8.76 -13.92
N ILE A 140 5.92 -9.01 -12.89
CA ILE A 140 5.43 -9.63 -11.66
C ILE A 140 5.06 -8.48 -10.72
N VAL A 141 3.79 -8.37 -10.36
CA VAL A 141 3.32 -7.44 -9.33
C VAL A 141 3.29 -8.21 -8.02
N VAL A 142 4.09 -7.74 -7.06
CA VAL A 142 4.16 -8.30 -5.72
C VAL A 142 2.90 -7.89 -4.95
N ALA A 143 1.85 -8.73 -5.01
CA ALA A 143 0.83 -8.79 -3.95
C ALA A 143 1.34 -9.67 -2.79
N ARG A 144 2.54 -9.35 -2.29
CA ARG A 144 3.21 -10.13 -1.26
C ARG A 144 3.69 -9.24 -0.13
N MET A 145 2.77 -8.55 0.54
CA MET A 145 3.07 -8.01 1.87
C MET A 145 1.83 -7.76 2.76
N TRP A 146 0.86 -8.69 2.82
CA TRP A 146 -0.23 -8.63 3.80
C TRP A 146 -0.62 -9.98 4.40
N ARG A 147 0.34 -10.91 4.51
CA ARG A 147 0.10 -12.20 5.16
C ARG A 147 1.19 -12.68 6.12
N LYS A 148 2.31 -11.96 6.26
CA LYS A 148 3.43 -12.42 7.10
C LYS A 148 3.48 -11.88 8.54
N MET A 149 2.65 -10.91 8.92
CA MET A 149 2.59 -10.44 10.32
C MET A 149 1.38 -10.93 11.14
N ARG A 150 0.38 -11.59 10.54
CA ARG A 150 -0.67 -12.29 11.32
C ARG A 150 -0.30 -13.69 11.80
N MET A 151 0.81 -14.27 11.34
CA MET A 151 1.20 -15.62 11.76
C MET A 151 1.89 -15.65 13.13
N TYR A 152 2.36 -14.52 13.67
CA TYR A 152 3.01 -14.51 14.99
C TYR A 152 2.02 -14.39 16.17
N LYS A 153 0.75 -14.02 15.93
CA LYS A 153 -0.29 -13.95 16.97
C LYS A 153 -1.31 -15.11 16.96
N ILE A 154 -1.27 -16.02 15.98
CA ILE A 154 -2.21 -17.15 15.87
C ILE A 154 -1.53 -18.51 16.14
N ALA A 155 -0.27 -18.53 16.58
CA ALA A 155 0.43 -19.74 16.98
C ALA A 155 0.04 -20.22 18.40
N LYS A 156 -1.26 -20.38 18.69
CA LYS A 156 -1.79 -21.26 19.75
C LYS A 156 -3.22 -21.70 19.40
N LYS A 157 -3.34 -22.70 18.52
CA LYS A 157 -4.19 -23.90 18.64
C LYS A 157 -4.25 -24.65 17.28
N PRO A 158 -3.98 -25.96 17.25
CA PRO A 158 -4.04 -26.75 16.02
C PRO A 158 -5.47 -27.28 15.83
N THR A 159 -6.01 -27.21 14.61
CA THR A 159 -6.87 -28.26 14.04
C THR A 159 -7.24 -27.97 12.58
N ALA A 160 -6.95 -28.96 11.74
CA ALA A 160 -7.80 -29.52 10.68
C ALA A 160 -7.84 -28.89 9.26
N LEU A 161 -7.50 -29.77 8.30
CA LEU A 161 -7.87 -29.89 6.88
C LEU A 161 -7.46 -28.73 5.95
N GLY A 162 -6.64 -28.88 4.90
CA GLY A 162 -6.39 -30.03 4.03
C GLY A 162 -7.26 -29.92 2.77
N LEU A 163 -6.76 -29.32 1.69
CA LEU A 163 -7.27 -29.57 0.34
C LEU A 163 -6.20 -29.28 -0.73
N LEU A 164 -5.86 -30.37 -1.42
CA LEU A 164 -5.05 -30.51 -2.63
C LEU A 164 -5.87 -30.01 -3.83
N LEU A 165 -5.26 -29.30 -4.77
CA LEU A 165 -5.84 -29.09 -6.12
C LEU A 165 -4.74 -29.30 -7.15
N VAL A 166 -5.06 -30.20 -8.09
CA VAL A 166 -4.31 -30.60 -9.29
C VAL A 166 -4.12 -29.40 -10.23
#